data_AF-A0A0G3BUR2-F1
#
_entry.id   AF-A0A0G3BUR2-F1
#
_cell.length_a   1.000
_cell.length_b   1.000
_cell.length_c   1.000
_cell.angle_alpha   90.00
_cell.angle_beta   90.00
_cell.angle_gamma   90.00
#
_symmetry.space_group_name_H-M   'P 1'
#
loop_
_entity.id
_entity.type
_entity.pdbx_description
1 polymer ?
#
loop_
_entity_poly.entity_id
_entity_poly.type
_entity_poly.pdbx_seq_one_letter_code
_entity_poly.pdbx_strand_id
1 'polypeptide(L)'
;MQHADLAALRRLDSLLQALRGQAALVEKSAGCFYLKSKAFLHFHVEADDLYADVKLHGDSFSRCRITTPDEQTRLLAEIEARLQSGAPVPAAGAARRR
;
A
#
# COMPACT_ATOMS: atom_id res chain seq x y z
N MET A 1 -11.26 16.70 11.04
CA MET A 1 -9.79 16.86 11.01
C MET A 1 -9.22 16.30 12.30
N GLN A 2 -9.21 14.98 12.44
CA GLN A 2 -8.56 14.31 13.56
C GLN A 2 -7.64 13.26 12.95
N HIS A 3 -6.34 13.39 13.24
CA HIS A 3 -5.34 12.42 12.82
C HIS A 3 -5.71 11.06 13.43
N ALA A 4 -5.38 9.98 12.72
CA ALA A 4 -5.53 8.61 13.23
C ALA A 4 -5.05 8.56 14.68
N ASP A 5 -5.96 8.26 15.61
CA ASP A 5 -5.66 8.17 17.03
C ASP A 5 -4.45 7.24 17.25
N LEU A 6 -3.65 7.52 18.27
CA LEU A 6 -2.47 6.71 18.62
C LEU A 6 -2.80 5.20 18.72
N ALA A 7 -4.04 4.87 19.10
CA ALA A 7 -4.57 3.52 19.15
C ALA A 7 -4.79 2.91 17.74
N ALA A 8 -5.29 3.69 16.78
CA ALA A 8 -5.42 3.30 15.39
C ALA A 8 -4.05 3.10 14.73
N LEU A 9 -3.09 3.99 15.00
CA LEU A 9 -1.71 3.84 14.53
C LEU A 9 -1.04 2.58 15.08
N ARG A 10 -1.27 2.22 16.36
CA ARG A 10 -0.78 0.95 16.92
C ARG A 10 -1.38 -0.28 16.25
N ARG A 11 -2.66 -0.24 15.87
CA ARG A 11 -3.31 -1.33 15.12
C ARG A 11 -2.72 -1.49 13.73
N LEU A 12 -2.28 -0.39 13.12
CA LEU A 12 -1.65 -0.37 11.80
C LEU A 12 -0.14 -0.57 11.85
N ASP A 13 0.49 -0.66 13.03
CA ASP A 13 1.96 -0.69 13.14
C ASP A 13 2.55 -1.88 12.36
N SER A 14 1.96 -3.07 12.48
CA SER A 14 2.36 -4.26 11.73
C SER A 14 2.21 -4.08 10.21
N LEU A 15 1.09 -3.49 9.76
CA LEU A 15 0.83 -3.20 8.34
C LEU A 15 1.84 -2.17 7.82
N LEU A 16 2.05 -1.07 8.55
CA LEU A 16 2.99 -0.01 8.22
C LEU A 16 4.43 -0.54 8.17
N GLN A 17 4.80 -1.43 9.10
CA GLN A 17 6.13 -2.05 9.12
C GLN A 17 6.34 -2.96 7.91
N ALA A 18 5.33 -3.75 7.53
CA ALA A 18 5.38 -4.57 6.31
C ALA A 18 5.52 -3.69 5.06
N LEU A 19 4.75 -2.60 4.96
CA LEU A 19 4.85 -1.64 3.85
C LEU A 19 6.19 -0.90 3.81
N ARG A 20 6.74 -0.52 4.97
CA ARG A 20 8.10 0.07 5.09
C ARG A 20 9.20 -0.90 4.66
N GLY A 21 8.96 -2.21 4.77
CA GLY A 21 9.86 -3.24 4.27
C GLY A 21 9.91 -3.34 2.73
N GLN A 22 8.93 -2.77 2.03
CA GLN A 22 8.87 -2.82 0.57
C GLN A 22 9.72 -1.69 -0.04
N ALA A 23 10.87 -2.05 -0.61
CA ALA A 23 11.80 -1.08 -1.23
C ALA A 23 11.19 -0.25 -2.38
N ALA A 24 10.08 -0.71 -2.97
CA ALA A 24 9.37 0.00 -4.02
C ALA A 24 8.51 1.16 -3.49
N LEU A 25 8.12 1.12 -2.21
CA LEU A 25 7.27 2.12 -1.58
C LEU A 25 8.12 3.15 -0.84
N VAL A 26 7.77 4.42 -1.00
CA VAL A 26 8.38 5.53 -0.28
C VAL A 26 7.33 6.16 0.63
N GLU A 27 7.53 6.05 1.94
CA GLU A 27 6.71 6.76 2.91
C GLU A 27 7.09 8.24 2.91
N LYS A 28 6.17 9.10 2.47
CA LYS A 28 6.36 10.56 2.45
C LYS A 28 5.85 11.22 3.74
N SER A 29 4.77 10.66 4.28
CA SER A 29 4.13 11.08 5.53
C SER A 29 3.60 9.84 6.24
N ALA A 30 3.38 9.91 7.55
CA ALA A 30 2.82 8.81 8.33
C ALA A 30 1.52 8.31 7.69
N GLY A 31 1.55 7.11 7.10
CA GLY A 31 0.42 6.51 6.41
C GLY A 31 0.18 6.94 4.96
N CYS A 32 1.11 7.65 4.33
CA CYS A 32 1.06 8.00 2.91
C CYS A 32 2.28 7.43 2.18
N PHE A 33 2.02 6.49 1.28
CA PHE A 33 3.03 5.77 0.51
C PHE A 33 2.95 6.11 -0.97
N TYR A 34 4.12 6.36 -1.54
CA TYR A 34 4.32 6.70 -2.94
C TYR A 34 5.02 5.55 -3.65
N LEU A 35 4.58 5.25 -4.88
CA LEU A 35 5.21 4.28 -5.77
C LEU A 35 5.67 5.03 -7.03
N LYS A 36 6.97 5.02 -7.34
CA LYS A 36 7.55 5.67 -8.53
C LYS A 36 7.08 7.13 -8.69
N SER A 37 7.12 7.92 -7.61
CA SER A 37 6.70 9.33 -7.57
C SER A 37 5.20 9.60 -7.74
N LYS A 38 4.34 8.57 -7.77
CA LYS A 38 2.88 8.72 -7.73
C LYS A 38 2.34 8.31 -6.36
N ALA A 39 1.32 9.01 -5.88
CA ALA A 39 0.56 8.58 -4.71
C ALA A 39 -0.05 7.21 -5.00
N PHE A 40 0.32 6.21 -4.19
CA PHE A 40 -0.05 4.82 -4.41
C PHE A 40 -1.01 4.32 -3.35
N LEU A 41 -0.71 4.66 -2.08
CA LEU A 41 -1.53 4.29 -0.95
C LEU A 41 -1.60 5.44 0.03
N HIS A 42 -2.78 5.73 0.57
CA HIS A 42 -2.95 6.58 1.72
C HIS A 42 -4.00 6.03 2.67
N PHE A 43 -3.78 6.25 3.97
CA PHE A 43 -4.75 5.88 5.00
C PHE A 43 -5.49 7.12 5.50
N HIS A 44 -6.78 6.99 5.72
CA HIS A 44 -7.60 7.99 6.40
C HIS A 44 -8.54 7.34 7.41
N VAL A 45 -8.87 8.09 8.46
CA VAL A 45 -9.84 7.67 9.48
C VAL A 45 -11.12 8.44 9.23
N GLU A 46 -12.22 7.71 9.09
CA GLU A 46 -13.55 8.28 8.94
C GLU A 46 -14.40 7.79 10.12
N ALA A 47 -14.69 8.70 11.05
CA ALA A 47 -15.30 8.40 12.35
C ALA A 47 -14.48 7.40 13.19
N ASP A 48 -14.95 6.16 13.34
CA ASP A 48 -14.28 5.08 14.09
C ASP A 48 -13.62 4.04 13.16
N ASP A 49 -13.81 4.22 11.84
CA ASP A 49 -13.38 3.28 10.82
C ASP A 49 -12.10 3.73 10.11
N LEU A 50 -11.26 2.75 9.80
CA LEU A 50 -10.02 2.96 9.06
C LEU A 50 -10.22 2.55 7.61
N TYR A 51 -9.81 3.45 6.71
CA TYR A 51 -9.86 3.22 5.28
C TYR A 51 -8.48 3.44 4.66
N ALA A 52 -8.18 2.62 3.65
CA ALA A 52 -7.00 2.70 2.82
C ALA A 52 -7.44 2.92 1.38
N ASP A 53 -6.99 4.00 0.75
CA ASP A 53 -7.15 4.18 -0.68
C ASP A 53 -5.86 3.73 -1.35
N VAL A 54 -5.94 2.67 -2.15
CA VAL A 54 -4.79 2.05 -2.79
C VAL A 54 -5.02 1.86 -4.29
N LYS A 55 -3.98 2.03 -5.09
CA LYS A 55 -4.02 1.80 -6.54
C LYS A 55 -3.70 0.35 -6.92
N LEU A 56 -4.63 -0.57 -6.70
CA LEU A 56 -4.44 -1.99 -7.03
C LEU A 56 -4.56 -2.26 -8.54
N HIS A 57 -5.59 -1.71 -9.19
CA HIS A 57 -5.92 -2.02 -10.60
C HIS A 57 -5.54 -0.94 -11.61
N GLY A 58 -4.43 -0.22 -11.39
CA GLY A 58 -3.92 0.79 -12.34
C GLY A 58 -3.73 2.15 -11.69
N ASP A 59 -4.34 3.20 -12.27
CA ASP A 59 -4.24 4.57 -11.76
C ASP A 59 -5.46 5.00 -10.90
N SER A 60 -6.46 4.14 -10.76
CA SER A 60 -7.66 4.35 -9.93
C SER A 60 -7.41 3.97 -8.48
N PHE A 61 -7.87 4.79 -7.54
CA PHE A 61 -7.86 4.45 -6.12
C PHE A 61 -9.04 3.53 -5.78
N SER A 62 -8.74 2.41 -5.15
CA SER A 62 -9.69 1.51 -4.53
C SER A 62 -9.70 1.78 -3.03
N ARG A 63 -10.86 2.19 -2.50
CA ARG A 63 -11.06 2.38 -1.08
C ARG A 63 -11.37 1.03 -0.43
N CYS A 64 -10.49 0.59 0.47
CA CYS A 64 -10.64 -0.63 1.24
C CYS A 64 -10.75 -0.29 2.72
N ARG A 65 -11.75 -0.87 3.41
CA ARG A 65 -11.82 -0.79 4.87
C ARG A 65 -10.70 -1.66 5.45
N ILE A 66 -10.04 -1.16 6.48
CA ILE A 66 -8.91 -1.80 7.17
C ILE A 66 -9.04 -1.68 8.69
N THR A 67 -10.29 -1.56 9.16
CA THR A 67 -10.61 -1.44 10.58
C THR A 67 -10.17 -2.70 11.34
N THR A 68 -10.25 -3.87 10.69
CA THR A 68 -9.86 -5.17 11.29
C THR A 68 -8.50 -5.69 10.80
N PRO A 69 -7.81 -6.52 11.60
CA PRO A 69 -6.54 -7.13 11.20
C PRO A 69 -6.65 -8.05 9.98
N ASP A 70 -7.79 -8.72 9.82
CA ASP A 70 -8.07 -9.61 8.68
C ASP A 70 -8.14 -8.81 7.37
N GLU A 71 -8.87 -7.68 7.39
CA GLU A 71 -8.93 -6.74 6.27
C GLU A 71 -7.56 -6.15 5.92
N GLN A 72 -6.77 -5.80 6.94
CA GLN A 72 -5.40 -5.32 6.76
C GLN A 72 -4.50 -6.37 6.10
N THR A 73 -4.57 -7.61 6.54
CA THR A 73 -3.79 -8.72 5.99
C THR A 73 -4.17 -8.99 4.54
N ARG A 74 -5.46 -8.94 4.22
CA ARG A 74 -5.96 -9.08 2.85
C ARG A 74 -5.46 -7.95 1.95
N LEU A 75 -5.55 -6.69 2.42
CA LEU A 75 -5.04 -5.54 1.68
C LEU A 75 -3.53 -5.65 1.43
N LEU A 76 -2.77 -6.06 2.45
CA LEU A 76 -1.32 -6.25 2.33
C LEU A 76 -0.98 -7.28 1.24
N ALA A 77 -1.66 -8.43 1.23
CA ALA A 77 -1.46 -9.46 0.22
C ALA A 77 -1.75 -8.94 -1.20
N GLU A 78 -2.80 -8.12 -1.38
CA GLU A 78 -3.11 -7.50 -2.66
C GLU A 78 -2.05 -6.48 -3.10
N ILE A 79 -1.53 -5.67 -2.15
CA ILE A 79 -0.43 -4.74 -2.41
C ILE A 79 0.83 -5.50 -2.81
N GLU A 80 1.21 -6.53 -2.06
CA GLU A 80 2.37 -7.35 -2.36
C GLU A 80 2.26 -8.00 -3.74
N ALA A 81 1.10 -8.59 -4.06
CA ALA A 81 0.83 -9.15 -5.38
C ALA A 81 0.93 -8.07 -6.49
N ARG A 82 0.46 -6.85 -6.21
CA ARG A 82 0.56 -5.71 -7.13
C ARG A 82 1.99 -5.21 -7.31
N LEU A 83 2.79 -5.20 -6.25
CA LEU A 83 4.21 -4.84 -6.27
C LEU A 83 5.04 -5.90 -6.98
N GLN A 84 4.72 -7.19 -6.81
CA GLN A 84 5.34 -8.30 -7.54
C GLN A 84 4.95 -8.29 -9.02
N SER A 85 3.68 -8.01 -9.34
CA SER A 85 3.20 -7.90 -10.73
C SER A 85 3.67 -6.60 -11.41
N GLY A 86 4.05 -5.59 -10.62
CA GLY A 86 4.62 -4.32 -11.07
C GLY A 86 6.15 -4.25 -10.98
N ALA A 87 6.78 -5.27 -10.40
CA ALA A 87 8.21 -5.50 -10.54
C ALA A 87 8.43 -5.78 -12.03
N PRO A 88 9.49 -5.22 -12.65
CA PRO A 88 9.94 -5.81 -13.89
C PRO A 88 10.16 -7.28 -13.57
N VAL A 89 9.39 -8.17 -14.20
CA VAL A 89 9.83 -9.55 -14.42
C VAL A 89 11.30 -9.40 -14.82
N PRO A 90 12.29 -9.98 -14.10
CA PRO A 90 13.67 -9.89 -14.56
C PRO A 90 13.62 -10.33 -16.00
N ALA A 91 14.01 -9.43 -16.91
CA ALA A 91 13.86 -9.64 -18.33
C ALA A 91 14.58 -10.95 -18.66
N ALA A 92 13.79 -12.03 -18.73
CA ALA A 92 14.25 -13.29 -19.25
C ALA A 92 14.55 -12.98 -20.70
N GLY A 93 15.84 -12.88 -21.00
CA GLY A 93 16.33 -12.39 -22.27
C GLY A 93 15.69 -13.15 -23.42
N ALA A 94 15.19 -12.40 -24.39
CA ALA A 94 15.07 -12.85 -25.76
C ALA A 94 15.58 -11.68 -26.61
N ALA A 95 16.90 -11.60 -26.72
CA ALA A 95 17.62 -12.02 -27.93
C ALA A 95 17.50 -11.02 -29.07
N ARG A 96 18.41 -10.05 -29.02
CA ARG A 96 19.07 -9.36 -30.13
C ARG A 96 19.13 -10.21 -31.41
N ARG A 97 18.47 -9.76 -32.50
CA ARG A 97 18.88 -9.92 -33.91
C ARG A 97 18.29 -8.72 -34.68
N ARG A 98 19.11 -7.70 -34.98
CA ARG A 98 19.80 -7.44 -36.26
C ARG A 98 18.86 -7.35 -37.45
#